data_AF-A0A2E5YAJ9-F1
#
_entry.id   AF-A0A2E5YAJ9-F1
#
_cell.length_a   1.000
_cell.length_b   1.000
_cell.length_c   1.000
_cell.angle_alpha   90.00
_cell.angle_beta   90.00
_cell.angle_gamma   90.00
#
_symmetry.space_group_name_H-M   'P 1'
#
loop_
_entity.id
_entity.type
_entity.pdbx_description
1 polymer ?
#
loop_
_entity_poly.entity_id
_entity_poly.type
_entity_poly.pdbx_seq_one_letter_code
_entity_poly.pdbx_strand_id
1 'polypeptide(L)' 'MEIIVKEEQKNYKPVFITIQLSSEANKLLSESAARSHRKKLQEATIRLDDHLIKFHSISEKGNAVR' A
#
# COMPACT_ATOMS: atom_id res chain seq x y z
N MET A 1 38.50 -16.05 4.08
CA MET A 1 37.05 -16.32 3.90
C MET A 1 36.38 -14.97 3.88
N GLU A 2 36.18 -14.41 2.69
CA GLU A 2 35.52 -13.11 2.54
C GLU A 2 34.01 -13.36 2.48
N ILE A 3 33.28 -12.77 3.42
CA ILE A 3 31.82 -12.79 3.41
C ILE A 3 31.40 -11.73 2.40
N ILE A 4 31.09 -12.16 1.18
CA ILE A 4 30.44 -11.32 0.18
C ILE A 4 29.02 -11.06 0.68
N VAL A 5 28.79 -9.88 1.25
CA VAL A 5 27.44 -9.38 1.47
C VAL A 5 26.88 -9.07 0.09
N LYS A 6 26.08 -9.98 -0.47
CA LYS A 6 25.33 -9.71 -1.70
C LYS A 6 24.39 -8.55 -1.40
N GLU A 7 24.71 -7.36 -1.88
CA GLU A 7 23.72 -6.30 -2.03
C GLU A 7 22.64 -6.85 -2.96
N GLU A 8 21.45 -7.12 -2.41
CA GLU A 8 20.28 -7.39 -3.24
C GLU A 8 20.11 -6.21 -4.20
N GLN A 9 20.24 -6.46 -5.49
CA GLN A 9 19.90 -5.48 -6.52
C GLN A 9 18.42 -5.15 -6.37
N LYS A 10 18.13 -4.04 -5.68
CA LYS A 10 16.78 -3.49 -5.58
C LYS A 10 16.36 -3.00 -6.96
N ASN A 11 15.79 -3.90 -7.76
CA ASN A 11 15.30 -3.60 -9.11
C ASN A 11 14.15 -2.60 -9.14
N TYR A 12 13.62 -2.20 -7.98
CA TYR A 12 12.51 -1.26 -7.87
C TYR A 12 12.90 -0.06 -7.02
N LYS A 13 12.79 1.14 -7.60
CA LYS A 13 13.02 2.42 -6.93
C LYS A 13 11.69 2.94 -6.36
N PRO A 14 11.71 3.68 -5.23
CA PRO A 14 10.52 4.40 -4.77
C PRO A 14 10.03 5.36 -5.84
N VAL A 15 8.72 5.41 -6.03
CA VAL A 15 8.07 6.32 -6.98
C VAL A 15 6.93 7.06 -6.28
N PHE A 16 6.63 8.27 -6.78
CA PHE A 16 5.42 8.98 -6.39
C PHE A 16 4.33 8.70 -7.42
N ILE A 17 3.16 8.34 -6.92
CA ILE A 17 1.97 8.14 -7.73
C ILE A 17 0.92 9.16 -7.34
N THR A 18 0.29 9.78 -8.34
CA THR A 18 -0.85 10.68 -8.15
C THR A 18 -2.11 9.94 -8.50
N ILE A 19 -3.06 9.86 -7.56
CA ILE A 19 -4.30 9.12 -7.72
C ILE A 19 -5.47 10.08 -7.52
N GLN A 20 -6.42 10.06 -8.45
CA GLN A 20 -7.72 10.70 -8.25
C GLN A 20 -8.67 9.70 -7.56
N LEU A 21 -9.15 10.04 -6.38
CA LEU A 21 -10.13 9.24 -5.66
C LEU A 21 -11.55 9.64 -6.06
N SER A 22 -12.45 8.66 -6.13
CA SER A 22 -13.88 8.96 -6.14
C SER A 22 -14.28 9.63 -4.82
N SER A 23 -15.42 10.33 -4.83
CA SER A 23 -15.96 10.98 -3.61
C SER A 23 -16.09 9.98 -2.45
N GLU A 24 -16.62 8.79 -2.74
CA GLU A 24 -16.81 7.73 -1.75
C GLU A 24 -15.48 7.21 -1.19
N ALA A 25 -14.50 6.90 -2.06
CA ALA A 25 -13.19 6.45 -1.61
C ALA A 25 -12.49 7.52 -0.74
N ASN A 26 -12.62 8.79 -1.11
CA ASN A 26 -12.08 9.91 -0.34
C ASN A 26 -12.76 10.03 1.04
N LYS A 27 -14.08 9.86 1.12
CA LYS A 27 -14.82 9.83 2.39
C LYS A 27 -14.29 8.72 3.30
N LEU A 28 -14.26 7.47 2.81
CA LEU A 28 -13.78 6.31 3.57
C LEU A 28 -12.33 6.49 4.06
N LEU A 29 -11.46 7.04 3.21
CA LEU A 29 -10.08 7.35 3.59
C LEU A 29 -10.03 8.43 4.69
N SER A 30 -10.85 9.47 4.58
CA SER A 30 -10.94 10.55 5.59
C SER A 30 -11.30 9.99 6.96
N GLU A 31 -12.35 9.18 7.01
CA GLU A 31 -12.86 8.60 8.25
C GLU A 31 -11.84 7.64 8.87
N SER A 32 -11.14 6.84 8.04
CA SER A 32 -10.10 5.96 8.56
C SER A 32 -8.90 6.71 9.11
N ALA A 33 -8.46 7.75 8.41
CA ALA A 33 -7.36 8.59 8.85
C ALA A 33 -7.69 9.26 10.19
N ALA A 34 -8.93 9.75 10.34
CA ALA A 34 -9.42 10.33 11.60
C ALA A 34 -9.43 9.31 12.75
N ARG A 35 -10.00 8.12 12.55
CA ARG A 35 -10.03 7.04 13.57
C ARG A 35 -8.63 6.61 14.03
N SER A 36 -7.66 6.65 13.12
CA SER A 36 -6.28 6.21 13.38
C SER A 36 -5.37 7.35 13.82
N HIS A 37 -5.89 8.57 13.97
CA HIS A 37 -5.09 9.78 14.24
C HIS A 37 -3.92 9.99 13.27
N ARG A 38 -4.11 9.68 11.98
CA ARG A 38 -3.10 9.82 10.92
C ARG A 38 -3.49 10.88 9.89
N LYS A 39 -2.49 11.42 9.19
CA LYS A 39 -2.75 12.22 7.98
C LYS A 39 -3.27 11.32 6.87
N LYS A 40 -4.12 11.87 5.99
CA LYS A 40 -4.65 11.13 4.82
C LYS A 40 -3.58 10.47 3.97
N LEU A 41 -2.47 11.17 3.71
CA LEU A 41 -1.36 10.63 2.93
C LEU A 41 -0.77 9.37 3.58
N GLN A 42 -0.50 9.42 4.88
CA GLN A 42 0.05 8.29 5.63
C GLN A 42 -0.92 7.10 5.62
N GLU A 43 -2.20 7.36 5.88
CA GLU A 43 -3.25 6.35 5.85
C GLU A 43 -3.38 5.71 4.45
N ALA A 44 -3.30 6.50 3.39
CA ALA A 44 -3.36 6.02 2.02
C ALA A 44 -2.16 5.14 1.66
N THR A 45 -0.94 5.57 2.02
CA THR A 45 0.29 4.79 1.82
C THR A 45 0.20 3.44 2.52
N ILE A 46 -0.12 3.43 3.81
CA ILE A 46 -0.24 2.19 4.59
C ILE A 46 -1.30 1.25 4.00
N ARG A 47 -2.46 1.78 3.60
CA ARG A 47 -3.54 0.99 3.00
C ARG A 47 -3.16 0.42 1.62
N LEU A 48 -2.43 1.18 0.81
CA LEU A 48 -1.94 0.71 -0.48
C LEU A 48 -0.91 -0.40 -0.29
N ASP A 49 0.08 -0.19 0.59
CA ASP A 49 1.11 -1.18 0.91
C ASP A 49 0.48 -2.46 1.47
N ASP A 50 -0.43 -2.35 2.43
CA ASP A 50 -1.16 -3.47 3.02
C ASP A 50 -1.93 -4.26 1.96
N HIS A 51 -2.58 -3.56 1.02
CA HIS A 51 -3.34 -4.21 -0.05
C HIS A 51 -2.42 -4.93 -1.04
N LEU A 52 -1.30 -4.32 -1.43
CA LEU A 52 -0.34 -4.94 -2.34
C LEU A 52 0.37 -6.16 -1.73
N ILE A 53 0.60 -6.15 -0.41
CA ILE A 53 1.20 -7.29 0.31
C ILE A 53 0.19 -8.45 0.43
N LYS A 54 -1.09 -8.14 0.68
CA LYS A 54 -2.13 -9.16 0.92
C LYS A 54 -2.69 -9.79 -0.36
N PHE A 55 -2.70 -9.05 -1.47
CA PHE A 55 -3.37 -9.47 -2.70
C PHE A 55 -2.40 -9.33 -3.88
N HIS A 56 -2.03 -10.45 -4.51
CA HIS A 56 -1.13 -10.46 -5.66
C HIS A 56 -1.85 -10.04 -6.95
N SER A 57 -3.18 -10.19 -6.96
CA SER A 57 -4.05 -9.71 -8.04
C SER A 57 -5.35 -9.15 -7.50
N ILE A 58 -5.94 -8.19 -8.21
CA ILE A 58 -7.27 -7.65 -7.87
C ILE A 58 -8.35 -8.74 -7.93
N SER A 59 -8.16 -9.77 -8.75
CA SER A 59 -9.03 -10.94 -8.86
C SER A 59 -9.04 -11.82 -7.59
N GLU A 60 -7.97 -11.80 -6.79
CA GLU A 60 -7.91 -12.51 -5.50
C GLU A 60 -8.72 -11.82 -4.39
N LYS A 61 -9.05 -10.53 -4.56
CA LYS A 61 -9.74 -9.72 -3.55
C LYS A 61 -11.09 -10.29 -3.12
N GLY A 62 -11.76 -11.06 -3.98
CA GLY A 62 -13.01 -11.76 -3.69
C GLY A 62 -12.86 -13.22 -3.23
N ASN A 63 -11.66 -13.80 -3.36
CA ASN A 63 -11.37 -15.20 -3.06
C ASN A 63 -10.61 -15.40 -1.74
N ALA A 64 -10.18 -14.34 -1.07
CA ALA A 64 -9.48 -14.38 0.22
C ALA A 64 -10.38 -14.77 1.42
N VAL A 65 -11.61 -15.20 1.17
CA VAL A 65 -12.49 -15.86 2.14
C VAL A 65 -12.79 -17.26 1.61
N ARG A 66 -11.83 -18.17 1.73
CA ARG A 66 -12.04 -19.62 1.71
C ARG A 66 -11.07 -20.30 2.67
#